data_AF-A0A4T3LCQ9-F1
#
_entry.id   AF-A0A4T3LCQ9-F1
#
_cell.length_a   1.000
_cell.length_b   1.000
_cell.length_c   1.000
_cell.angle_alpha   90.00
_cell.angle_beta   90.00
_cell.angle_gamma   90.00
#
_symmetry.space_group_name_H-M   'P 1'
#
loop_
_entity.id
_entity.type
_entity.pdbx_description
1 polymer ?
#
loop_
_entity_poly.entity_id
_entity_poly.type
_entity_poly.pdbx_seq_one_letter_code
_entity_poly.pdbx_strand_id
1 'polypeptide(L)'
;MVTSKKYIICEYAQNSLNDVASFAKFVSYAEELVQSNELFKNEESKESYQQIWFELEIINALALSEWESAGRPENWQTRWELAYKQDASHVMAELLNTLQ
;
A
#
# COMPACT_ATOMS: atom_id res chain seq x y z
N MET A 1 12.40 11.36 14.99
CA MET A 1 12.52 10.28 13.99
C MET A 1 11.16 9.73 13.56
N VAL A 2 10.21 9.47 14.48
CA VAL A 2 8.83 9.01 14.18
C VAL A 2 8.04 9.93 13.22
N THR A 3 8.10 11.25 13.43
CA THR A 3 7.43 12.25 12.57
C THR A 3 7.92 12.21 11.13
N SER A 4 9.17 11.80 10.91
CA SER A 4 9.76 11.68 9.58
C SER A 4 9.22 10.44 8.85
N LYS A 5 9.11 9.28 9.53
CA LYS A 5 8.55 8.06 8.91
C LYS A 5 7.08 8.21 8.52
N LYS A 6 6.26 8.86 9.38
CA LYS A 6 4.86 9.16 9.07
C LYS A 6 4.71 10.10 7.86
N TYR A 7 5.59 11.09 7.74
CA TYR A 7 5.59 11.99 6.57
C TYR A 7 5.99 11.23 5.29
N ILE A 8 7.04 10.40 5.37
CA ILE A 8 7.54 9.63 4.22
C ILE A 8 6.48 8.66 3.69
N ILE A 9 5.77 7.92 4.55
CA ILE A 9 4.74 6.99 4.07
C ILE A 9 3.56 7.74 3.41
N CYS A 10 3.14 8.89 3.95
CA CYS A 10 2.08 9.70 3.33
C CYS A 10 2.47 10.24 1.95
N GLU A 11 3.70 10.72 1.80
CA GLU A 11 4.22 11.19 0.51
C GLU A 11 4.38 10.04 -0.49
N TYR A 12 4.84 8.88 0.00
CA TYR A 12 5.02 7.72 -0.85
C TYR A 12 3.68 7.14 -1.34
N ALA A 13 2.69 7.07 -0.46
CA ALA A 13 1.32 6.65 -0.78
C ALA A 13 0.71 7.43 -1.96
N GLN A 14 0.91 8.75 -2.01
CA GLN A 14 0.35 9.56 -3.10
C GLN A 14 0.92 9.19 -4.48
N ASN A 15 2.18 8.80 -4.52
CA ASN A 15 2.88 8.45 -5.76
C ASN A 15 2.73 6.97 -6.13
N SER A 16 2.30 6.12 -5.20
CA SER A 16 2.24 4.67 -5.40
C SER A 16 1.04 4.21 -6.23
N LEU A 17 -0.04 5.01 -6.29
CA LEU A 17 -1.27 4.67 -7.03
C LEU A 17 -1.20 4.85 -8.55
N ASN A 18 -0.04 5.25 -9.09
CA ASN A 18 0.10 5.54 -10.52
C ASN A 18 0.10 4.27 -11.38
N ASP A 19 0.72 3.20 -10.89
CA ASP A 19 0.89 1.95 -11.62
C ASP A 19 1.14 0.79 -10.65
N VAL A 20 0.98 -0.44 -11.15
CA VAL A 20 1.12 -1.67 -10.36
C VAL A 20 2.50 -1.83 -9.73
N ALA A 21 3.58 -1.38 -10.40
CA ALA A 21 4.92 -1.51 -9.87
C ALA A 21 5.19 -0.51 -8.74
N SER A 22 4.71 0.73 -8.89
CA SER A 22 4.76 1.74 -7.85
C SER A 22 3.95 1.32 -6.62
N PHE A 23 2.78 0.71 -6.82
CA PHE A 23 1.93 0.19 -5.76
C PHE A 23 2.62 -0.97 -5.02
N ALA A 24 3.15 -1.96 -5.74
CA ALA A 24 3.86 -3.09 -5.15
C ALA A 24 5.03 -2.67 -4.25
N LYS A 25 5.82 -1.68 -4.69
CA LYS A 25 6.92 -1.14 -3.88
C LYS A 25 6.41 -0.45 -2.61
N PHE A 26 5.29 0.26 -2.68
CA PHE A 26 4.68 0.87 -1.50
C PHE A 26 4.19 -0.17 -0.51
N VAL A 27 3.52 -1.23 -0.98
CA VAL A 27 3.04 -2.31 -0.08
C VAL A 27 4.19 -3.01 0.63
N SER A 28 5.28 -3.29 -0.08
CA SER A 28 6.51 -3.81 0.53
C SER A 28 7.13 -2.84 1.56
N TYR A 29 7.18 -1.54 1.26
CA TYR A 29 7.65 -0.54 2.23
C TYR A 29 6.74 -0.46 3.47
N ALA A 30 5.43 -0.52 3.29
CA ALA A 30 4.46 -0.49 4.38
C ALA A 30 4.57 -1.72 5.29
N GLU A 31 4.97 -2.88 4.76
CA GLU A 31 5.26 -4.09 5.54
C GLU A 31 6.40 -3.85 6.55
N GLU A 32 7.49 -3.24 6.11
CA GLU A 32 8.64 -2.93 6.97
C GLU A 32 8.24 -2.03 8.15
N LEU A 33 7.24 -1.16 7.96
CA LEU A 33 6.76 -0.26 9.00
C LEU A 33 5.99 -1.00 10.10
N VAL A 34 5.33 -2.13 9.80
CA VAL A 34 4.69 -2.99 10.81
C VAL A 34 5.73 -3.45 11.83
N GLN A 35 6.96 -3.71 11.41
CA GLN A 35 8.01 -4.18 12.31
C GLN A 35 8.59 -3.07 13.20
N SER A 36 8.30 -1.80 12.90
CA SER A 36 8.81 -0.64 13.63
C SER A 36 7.87 -0.23 14.77
N ASN A 37 8.15 -0.70 16.00
CA ASN A 37 7.39 -0.35 17.20
C ASN A 37 7.33 1.16 17.53
N GLU A 38 8.23 1.97 16.96
CA GLU A 38 8.22 3.42 17.19
C GLU A 38 7.08 4.18 16.47
N LEU A 39 6.39 3.54 15.52
CA LEU A 39 5.32 4.18 14.73
C LEU A 39 3.96 4.15 15.42
N PHE A 40 3.74 3.18 16.30
CA PHE A 40 2.44 2.88 16.87
C PHE A 40 2.38 3.29 18.34
N LYS A 41 1.24 3.85 18.75
CA LYS A 41 1.02 4.31 20.13
C LYS A 41 0.81 3.12 21.10
N ASN A 42 0.19 2.05 20.60
CA ASN A 42 -0.13 0.83 21.35
C ASN A 42 -0.23 -0.38 20.39
N GLU A 43 -0.38 -1.58 20.94
CA GLU A 43 -0.52 -2.83 20.17
C GLU A 43 -1.78 -2.83 19.29
N GLU A 44 -2.90 -2.30 19.78
CA GLU A 44 -4.15 -2.20 19.01
C GLU A 44 -3.98 -1.39 17.71
N SER A 45 -3.29 -0.25 17.77
CA SER A 45 -3.01 0.57 16.58
C SER A 45 -2.13 -0.16 15.58
N LYS A 46 -1.20 -0.99 16.08
CA LYS A 46 -0.33 -1.83 15.25
C LYS A 46 -1.12 -2.95 14.58
N GLU A 47 -2.01 -3.60 15.31
CA GLU A 47 -2.90 -4.65 14.77
C GLU A 47 -3.85 -4.08 13.71
N SER A 48 -4.47 -2.92 13.96
CA SER A 48 -5.31 -2.24 12.96
C SER A 48 -4.53 -1.89 11.69
N TYR A 49 -3.31 -1.34 11.84
CA TYR A 49 -2.45 -1.07 10.70
C TYR A 49 -2.12 -2.35 9.91
N GLN A 50 -1.77 -3.43 10.62
CA GLN A 50 -1.41 -4.70 10.00
C GLN A 50 -2.59 -5.34 9.25
N GLN A 51 -3.82 -5.24 9.78
CA GLN A 51 -5.03 -5.72 9.10
C GLN A 51 -5.27 -4.97 7.80
N ILE A 52 -5.21 -3.64 7.82
CA ILE A 52 -5.42 -2.82 6.63
C ILE A 52 -4.28 -2.99 5.62
N TRP A 53 -3.03 -3.13 6.10
CA TRP A 53 -1.90 -3.45 5.22
C TRP A 53 -2.10 -4.80 4.51
N PHE A 54 -2.66 -5.81 5.19
CA PHE A 54 -2.95 -7.09 4.57
C PHE A 54 -3.98 -6.98 3.44
N GLU A 55 -4.97 -6.09 3.56
CA GLU A 55 -5.91 -5.80 2.47
C GLU A 55 -5.20 -5.19 1.24
N LEU A 56 -4.25 -4.27 1.46
CA LEU A 56 -3.42 -3.75 0.38
C LEU A 56 -2.60 -4.85 -0.28
N GLU A 57 -2.06 -5.78 0.50
CA GLU A 57 -1.28 -6.92 -0.02
C GLU A 57 -2.16 -7.89 -0.83
N ILE A 58 -3.42 -8.08 -0.46
CA ILE A 58 -4.37 -8.84 -1.30
C ILE A 58 -4.55 -8.14 -2.66
N ILE A 59 -4.80 -6.84 -2.67
CA ILE A 59 -4.97 -6.07 -3.93
C ILE A 59 -3.68 -6.15 -4.77
N ASN A 60 -2.52 -6.00 -4.14
CA ASN A 60 -1.21 -6.10 -4.77
C ASN A 60 -1.01 -7.48 -5.42
N ALA A 61 -1.23 -8.55 -4.66
CA ALA A 61 -1.09 -9.91 -5.14
C ALA A 61 -2.04 -10.23 -6.32
N LEU A 62 -3.28 -9.75 -6.27
CA LEU A 62 -4.24 -9.91 -7.37
C LEU A 62 -3.79 -9.15 -8.62
N ALA A 63 -3.36 -7.90 -8.47
CA ALA A 63 -2.91 -7.08 -9.59
C ALA A 63 -1.63 -7.63 -10.23
N LEU A 64 -0.65 -8.04 -9.41
CA LEU A 64 0.59 -8.65 -9.89
C LEU A 64 0.33 -9.99 -10.59
N SER A 65 -0.50 -10.85 -10.01
CA SER A 65 -0.86 -12.13 -10.61
C SER A 65 -1.51 -11.97 -11.98
N GLU A 66 -2.42 -11.00 -12.14
CA GLU A 66 -3.02 -10.71 -13.44
C GLU A 66 -2.01 -10.11 -14.42
N TRP A 67 -1.20 -9.15 -13.99
CA TRP A 67 -0.16 -8.54 -14.82
C TRP A 67 0.86 -9.57 -15.31
N GLU A 68 1.28 -10.50 -14.45
CA GLU A 68 2.16 -11.61 -14.81
C GLU A 68 1.49 -12.60 -15.76
N SER A 69 0.23 -12.95 -15.51
CA SER A 69 -0.56 -13.83 -16.39
C SER A 69 -0.77 -13.24 -17.77
N ALA A 70 -0.82 -11.91 -17.88
CA ALA A 70 -0.88 -11.17 -19.14
C ALA A 70 0.47 -11.05 -19.87
N GLY A 71 1.55 -11.60 -19.31
CA GLY A 71 2.90 -11.55 -19.89
C GLY A 71 3.66 -10.26 -19.57
N ARG A 72 3.31 -9.59 -18.46
CA ARG A 72 3.95 -8.34 -17.98
C ARG A 72 3.94 -7.20 -19.03
N PRO A 73 2.78 -6.85 -19.59
CA PRO A 73 2.69 -5.80 -20.59
C PRO A 73 3.15 -4.45 -20.02
N GLU A 74 3.86 -3.68 -20.83
CA GLU A 74 4.29 -2.31 -20.46
C GLU A 74 3.10 -1.37 -20.31
N ASN A 75 2.08 -1.51 -21.18
CA ASN A 75 0.87 -0.70 -21.14
C ASN A 75 -0.25 -1.40 -20.34
N TRP A 76 -0.05 -1.53 -19.03
CA TRP A 76 -1.04 -2.09 -18.10
C TRP A 76 -1.76 -1.03 -17.26
N GLN A 77 -1.42 0.25 -17.44
CA GLN A 77 -1.95 1.36 -16.65
C GLN A 77 -3.49 1.45 -16.72
N THR A 78 -4.09 1.30 -17.91
CA THR A 78 -5.55 1.34 -18.04
C THR A 78 -6.23 0.22 -17.24
N ARG A 79 -5.62 -0.97 -17.19
CA ARG A 79 -6.16 -2.09 -16.41
C ARG A 79 -6.05 -1.81 -14.91
N TRP A 80 -4.90 -1.31 -14.47
CA TRP A 80 -4.70 -0.85 -13.09
C TRP A 80 -5.75 0.19 -12.67
N GLU A 81 -5.94 1.24 -13.48
CA GLU A 81 -6.87 2.34 -13.19
C GLU A 81 -8.32 1.88 -13.10
N LEU A 82 -8.75 0.96 -13.97
CA LEU A 82 -10.13 0.50 -14.01
C LEU A 82 -10.47 -0.58 -12.98
N ALA A 83 -9.50 -1.44 -12.63
CA ALA A 83 -9.79 -2.65 -11.85
C ALA A 83 -9.26 -2.62 -10.42
N TYR A 84 -8.26 -1.78 -10.10
CA TYR A 84 -7.55 -1.87 -8.81
C TYR A 84 -7.35 -0.53 -8.12
N LYS A 85 -7.12 0.55 -8.88
CA LYS A 85 -6.75 1.86 -8.31
C LYS A 85 -7.78 2.40 -7.32
N GLN A 86 -9.07 2.19 -7.57
CA GLN A 86 -10.13 2.67 -6.67
C GLN A 86 -10.05 1.98 -5.30
N ASP A 87 -10.03 0.65 -5.28
CA ASP A 87 -9.95 -0.13 -4.05
C ASP A 87 -8.62 0.12 -3.33
N ALA A 88 -7.51 0.14 -4.07
CA ALA A 88 -6.20 0.48 -3.55
C ALA A 88 -6.19 1.88 -2.88
N SER A 89 -6.82 2.88 -3.51
CA SER A 89 -6.92 4.23 -2.94
C SER A 89 -7.74 4.25 -1.66
N HIS A 90 -8.85 3.51 -1.61
CA HIS A 90 -9.72 3.45 -0.46
C HIS A 90 -9.00 2.82 0.74
N VAL A 91 -8.46 1.62 0.57
CA VAL A 91 -7.73 0.91 1.64
C VAL A 91 -6.49 1.69 2.08
N MET A 92 -5.78 2.33 1.14
CA MET A 92 -4.61 3.14 1.48
C MET A 92 -4.99 4.38 2.30
N ALA A 93 -6.14 5.01 2.04
CA ALA A 93 -6.62 6.10 2.87
C ALA A 93 -6.92 5.62 4.30
N GLU A 94 -7.52 4.44 4.46
CA GLU A 94 -7.74 3.83 5.78
C GLU A 94 -6.42 3.55 6.49
N LEU A 95 -5.43 3.01 5.77
CA LEU A 95 -4.10 2.76 6.33
C LEU A 95 -3.48 4.04 6.89
N LEU A 96 -3.49 5.12 6.11
CA LEU A 96 -2.92 6.40 6.53
C LEU A 96 -3.67 7.02 7.72
N ASN A 97 -4.98 6.80 7.82
CA ASN A 97 -5.77 7.27 8.97
C ASN A 97 -5.34 6.58 10.27
N THR A 98 -4.92 5.32 10.25
CA THR A 98 -4.39 4.66 11.46
C THR A 98 -3.09 5.26 11.97
N LEU A 99 -2.36 5.99 11.11
CA LEU A 99 -1.10 6.63 11.46
C LEU A 99 -1.25 8.06 12.02
N GLN A 100 -2.45 8.62 12.11
CA GLN A 100 -2.69 9.96 12.70
C GLN A 100 -2.59 9.94 14.25
#